data_AF-A0A3M8ASR8-F1
#
_entry.id   AF-A0A3M8ASR8-F1
#
_cell.length_a   1.000
_cell.length_b   1.000
_cell.length_c   1.000
_cell.angle_alpha   90.00
_cell.angle_beta   90.00
_cell.angle_gamma   90.00
#
_symmetry.space_group_name_H-M   'P 1'
#
loop_
_entity.id
_entity.type
_entity.pdbx_description
1 polymer ?
#
loop_
_entity_poly.entity_id
_entity_poly.type
_entity_poly.pdbx_seq_one_letter_code
_entity_poly.pdbx_strand_id
1 'polypeptide(L)'
;MSSFLSQKVPIVFVPGLFGSMNDQIIPGTGDWSFGLARTAYEPFIRMLENMGYRLNEQLFVAFYDWRRPIGISAEHSLVPVIQWAKQVTGASHVNLVCHSMGGLVARAYVQGDTYQNDVDQLLVFATPNAGSPISYCYWAGGKLPRPVPGKRNVLEIYMNVYLAYLEQGRPFKRVQAIQRHFPSLLDLVPAADYGDYLLEKKNGAESFVPYSSMVVKNHYMDLLNSTMGLIYERNIRITVVAGIGQETIHYLRTVPSLSPTKWVDGRVVGSISSSAGDGSVMAKSVFTLEGDKYYVEATHLDILYKSEPLLRQLLGS
;
A
#
# COMPACT_ATOMS: atom_id res chain seq x y z
N MET A 1 15.93 34.92 -25.33
CA MET A 1 15.06 33.90 -25.96
C MET A 1 14.85 32.80 -24.94
N SER A 2 13.76 32.88 -24.16
CA SER A 2 13.40 31.83 -23.20
C SER A 2 12.84 30.66 -23.99
N SER A 3 13.54 29.53 -24.03
CA SER A 3 12.98 28.31 -24.60
C SER A 3 11.78 27.92 -23.73
N PHE A 4 10.56 28.04 -24.28
CA PHE A 4 9.38 27.41 -23.72
C PHE A 4 9.54 25.89 -23.82
N LEU A 5 10.32 25.31 -22.92
CA LEU A 5 10.19 23.90 -22.60
C LEU A 5 8.78 23.73 -22.06
N SER A 6 7.98 22.89 -22.73
CA SER A 6 6.68 22.46 -22.22
C SER A 6 6.85 22.06 -20.75
N GLN A 7 6.17 22.76 -19.86
CA GLN A 7 6.32 22.54 -18.43
C GLN A 7 5.78 21.15 -18.09
N LYS A 8 6.64 20.26 -17.59
CA LYS A 8 6.24 18.90 -17.19
C LYS A 8 5.16 18.98 -16.12
N VAL A 9 4.14 18.13 -16.23
CA VAL A 9 3.15 17.96 -15.17
C VAL A 9 3.88 17.46 -13.90
N PRO A 10 3.74 18.15 -12.75
CA PRO A 10 4.42 17.76 -11.53
C PRO A 10 4.02 16.37 -11.06
N ILE A 11 4.98 15.64 -10.50
CA ILE A 11 4.78 14.36 -9.84
C ILE A 11 4.64 14.55 -8.35
N VAL A 12 3.61 13.94 -7.76
CA VAL A 12 3.55 13.69 -6.33
C VAL A 12 3.74 12.18 -6.11
N PHE A 13 4.89 11.82 -5.54
CA PHE A 13 5.20 10.45 -5.15
C PHE A 13 4.59 10.12 -3.79
N VAL A 14 3.81 9.04 -3.73
CA VAL A 14 3.17 8.56 -2.49
C VAL A 14 3.77 7.20 -2.13
N PRO A 15 4.66 7.12 -1.12
CA PRO A 15 5.33 5.89 -0.76
C PRO A 15 4.39 4.89 -0.09
N GLY A 16 4.83 3.63 0.03
CA GLY A 16 4.11 2.57 0.71
C GLY A 16 4.25 2.60 2.23
N LEU A 17 3.66 1.60 2.88
CA LEU A 17 3.82 1.33 4.31
C LEU A 17 5.32 1.29 4.69
N PHE A 18 5.69 1.96 5.79
CA PHE A 18 7.08 2.22 6.23
C PHE A 18 7.94 3.11 5.34
N GLY A 19 7.41 3.59 4.21
CA GLY A 19 8.10 4.55 3.35
C GLY A 19 8.07 5.98 3.85
N SER A 20 7.59 6.20 5.08
CA SER A 20 7.60 7.49 5.76
C SER A 20 8.02 7.28 7.20
N MET A 21 8.94 8.11 7.69
CA MET A 21 9.41 8.13 9.07
C MET A 21 9.45 9.57 9.56
N ASN A 22 9.04 9.77 10.81
CA ASN A 22 9.04 11.05 11.50
C ASN A 22 8.94 10.81 13.01
N ASP A 23 9.34 11.80 13.80
CA ASP A 23 9.33 11.78 15.25
C ASP A 23 7.99 11.35 15.86
N GLN A 24 6.87 11.71 15.23
CA GLN A 24 5.55 11.28 15.68
C GLN A 24 5.29 9.77 15.53
N ILE A 25 6.02 9.09 14.64
CA ILE A 25 5.92 7.65 14.40
C ILE A 25 6.80 6.89 15.39
N ILE A 26 8.08 7.26 15.43
CA ILE A 26 9.07 6.77 16.38
C ILE A 26 9.85 7.99 16.89
N PRO A 27 9.73 8.34 18.19
CA PRO A 27 10.47 9.46 18.77
C PRO A 27 11.98 9.30 18.59
N GLY A 28 12.65 10.41 18.27
CA GLY A 28 14.08 10.47 17.96
C GLY A 28 14.43 10.28 16.48
N THR A 29 13.44 10.13 15.59
CA THR A 29 13.68 9.99 14.14
C THR A 29 13.65 11.31 13.35
N GLY A 30 13.22 12.41 13.98
CA GLY A 30 13.32 13.76 13.41
C GLY A 30 12.26 14.07 12.35
N ASP A 31 12.62 14.91 11.39
CA ASP A 31 11.75 15.35 10.30
C ASP A 31 11.36 14.23 9.33
N TRP A 32 10.35 14.48 8.49
CA TRP A 32 9.89 13.52 7.51
C TRP A 32 11.00 13.05 6.56
N SER A 33 11.16 11.73 6.47
CA SER A 33 12.10 11.09 5.54
C SER A 33 11.65 9.67 5.18
N PHE A 34 12.38 9.00 4.31
CA PHE A 34 12.16 7.57 4.02
C PHE A 34 12.62 6.64 5.17
N GLY A 35 13.35 7.15 6.18
CA GLY A 35 13.87 6.32 7.28
C GLY A 35 14.61 5.07 6.80
N LEU A 36 14.23 3.90 7.33
CA LEU A 36 14.81 2.61 6.93
C LEU A 36 14.50 2.23 5.47
N ALA A 37 13.46 2.80 4.87
CA ALA A 37 13.06 2.55 3.49
C ALA A 37 13.85 3.39 2.47
N ARG A 38 14.80 4.23 2.92
CA ARG A 38 15.66 5.02 2.04
C ARG A 38 16.38 4.20 0.98
N THR A 39 16.77 2.96 1.31
CA THR A 39 17.45 2.05 0.40
C THR A 39 16.58 1.62 -0.78
N ALA A 40 15.25 1.71 -0.64
CA ALA A 40 14.27 1.35 -1.65
C ALA A 40 13.61 2.55 -2.34
N TYR A 41 13.60 3.74 -1.73
CA TYR A 41 12.92 4.91 -2.31
C TYR A 41 13.88 5.99 -2.80
N GLU A 42 15.03 6.21 -2.16
CA GLU A 42 15.98 7.23 -2.67
C GLU A 42 16.48 6.92 -4.08
N PRO A 43 16.84 5.66 -4.44
CA PRO A 43 17.20 5.42 -5.82
C PRO A 43 16.03 5.67 -6.79
N PHE A 44 14.77 5.57 -6.33
CA PHE A 44 13.59 5.75 -7.19
C PHE A 44 13.36 7.23 -7.45
N ILE A 45 13.54 8.06 -6.42
CA ILE A 45 13.62 9.51 -6.57
C ILE A 45 14.71 9.89 -7.56
N ARG A 46 15.94 9.34 -7.43
CA ARG A 46 17.02 9.58 -8.39
C ARG A 46 16.68 9.14 -9.81
N MET A 47 15.94 8.04 -9.96
CA MET A 47 15.47 7.58 -11.27
C MET A 47 14.51 8.60 -11.91
N LEU A 48 13.57 9.16 -11.14
CA LEU A 48 12.70 10.24 -11.62
C LEU A 48 13.49 11.52 -11.91
N GLU A 49 14.52 11.83 -11.12
CA GLU A 49 15.41 12.95 -11.40
C GLU A 49 16.17 12.78 -12.72
N ASN A 50 16.63 11.56 -13.01
CA ASN A 50 17.24 11.20 -14.30
C ASN A 50 16.24 11.23 -15.47
N MET A 51 14.93 11.28 -15.21
CA MET A 51 13.90 11.57 -16.22
C MET A 51 13.65 13.07 -16.39
N GLY A 52 14.42 13.93 -15.72
CA GLY A 52 14.35 15.39 -15.83
C GLY A 52 13.36 16.06 -14.88
N TYR A 53 12.90 15.37 -13.84
CA TYR A 53 12.20 16.00 -12.73
C TYR A 53 13.20 16.50 -11.69
N ARG A 54 12.85 17.51 -10.89
CA ARG A 54 13.68 17.94 -9.74
C ARG A 54 12.86 17.96 -8.46
N LEU A 55 13.45 17.45 -7.39
CA LEU A 55 12.80 17.42 -6.08
C LEU A 55 12.45 18.84 -5.62
N ASN A 56 11.22 19.01 -5.10
CA ASN A 56 10.61 20.27 -4.66
C ASN A 56 10.41 21.33 -5.76
N GLU A 57 10.63 20.99 -7.04
CA GLU A 57 10.29 21.83 -8.18
C GLU A 57 9.20 21.19 -9.04
N GLN A 58 9.43 19.98 -9.55
CA GLN A 58 8.43 19.21 -10.30
C GLN A 58 8.24 17.78 -9.75
N LEU A 59 8.98 17.41 -8.72
CA LEU A 59 8.85 16.13 -8.02
C LEU A 59 8.67 16.40 -6.54
N PHE A 60 7.59 15.91 -5.97
CA PHE A 60 7.24 16.10 -4.57
C PHE A 60 7.01 14.74 -3.93
N VAL A 61 7.28 14.61 -2.63
CA VAL A 61 7.05 13.38 -1.88
C VAL A 61 6.00 13.63 -0.80
N ALA A 62 4.91 12.88 -0.85
CA ALA A 62 3.85 12.93 0.15
C ALA A 62 4.14 11.92 1.27
N PHE A 63 4.97 12.31 2.24
CA PHE A 63 5.17 11.53 3.47
C PHE A 63 3.91 11.57 4.35
N TYR A 64 3.58 10.46 5.01
CA TYR A 64 2.40 10.35 5.87
C TYR A 64 2.61 9.39 7.04
N ASP A 65 1.80 9.55 8.09
CA ASP A 65 1.75 8.59 9.20
C ASP A 65 0.96 7.36 8.75
N TRP A 66 1.69 6.36 8.23
CA TRP A 66 1.13 5.10 7.72
C TRP A 66 0.39 4.28 8.78
N ARG A 67 0.43 4.68 10.07
CA ARG A 67 -0.38 4.05 11.12
C ARG A 67 -1.82 4.54 11.14
N ARG A 68 -2.08 5.73 10.60
CA ARG A 68 -3.40 6.38 10.62
C ARG A 68 -4.29 5.83 9.49
N PRO A 69 -5.62 5.79 9.69
CA PRO A 69 -6.56 5.33 8.67
C PRO A 69 -6.31 6.02 7.32
N ILE A 70 -6.47 5.28 6.23
CA ILE A 70 -6.03 5.74 4.89
C ILE A 70 -6.66 7.08 4.48
N GLY A 71 -7.95 7.29 4.78
CA GLY A 71 -8.64 8.54 4.49
C GLY A 71 -8.03 9.76 5.20
N ILE A 72 -7.56 9.58 6.45
CA ILE A 72 -6.89 10.63 7.22
C ILE A 72 -5.54 10.97 6.59
N SER A 73 -4.77 9.96 6.14
CA SER A 73 -3.51 10.20 5.43
C SER A 73 -3.73 10.93 4.10
N ALA A 74 -4.81 10.65 3.39
CA ALA A 74 -5.14 11.35 2.16
C ALA A 74 -5.41 12.84 2.42
N GLU A 75 -6.30 13.14 3.36
CA GLU A 75 -6.71 14.51 3.68
C GLU A 75 -5.58 15.35 4.29
N HIS A 76 -4.86 14.81 5.27
CA HIS A 76 -3.90 15.59 6.05
C HIS A 76 -2.47 15.55 5.54
N SER A 77 -2.15 14.65 4.59
CA SER A 77 -0.78 14.49 4.09
C SER A 77 -0.69 14.60 2.57
N LEU A 78 -1.55 13.90 1.82
CA LEU A 78 -1.49 13.96 0.35
C LEU A 78 -2.01 15.29 -0.19
N VAL A 79 -3.20 15.74 0.24
CA VAL A 79 -3.82 16.99 -0.26
C VAL A 79 -2.89 18.20 -0.09
N PRO A 80 -2.27 18.47 1.07
CA PRO A 80 -1.35 19.60 1.22
C PRO A 80 -0.16 19.56 0.26
N VAL A 81 0.36 18.36 -0.05
CA VAL A 81 1.49 18.20 -0.97
C VAL A 81 1.06 18.41 -2.42
N ILE A 82 -0.14 18.00 -2.81
CA ILE A 82 -0.71 18.33 -4.13
C ILE A 82 -0.87 19.85 -4.26
N GLN A 83 -1.40 20.53 -3.24
CA GLN A 83 -1.52 22.00 -3.27
C GLN A 83 -0.16 22.68 -3.35
N TRP A 84 0.82 22.21 -2.59
CA TRP A 84 2.18 22.71 -2.66
C TRP A 84 2.79 22.53 -4.06
N ALA A 85 2.63 21.36 -4.67
CA ALA A 85 3.11 21.09 -6.02
C ALA A 85 2.49 22.05 -7.05
N LYS A 86 1.18 22.27 -6.98
CA LYS A 86 0.45 23.21 -7.86
C LYS A 86 0.88 24.66 -7.62
N GLN A 87 1.12 25.06 -6.37
CA GLN A 87 1.60 26.41 -6.04
C GLN A 87 3.00 26.68 -6.57
N VAL A 88 3.93 25.73 -6.41
CA VAL A 88 5.31 25.87 -6.89
C VAL A 88 5.39 25.87 -8.40
N THR A 89 4.62 25.02 -9.06
CA THR A 89 4.69 24.87 -10.52
C THR A 89 3.74 25.80 -11.27
N GLY A 90 2.64 26.24 -10.67
CA GLY A 90 1.52 26.85 -11.41
C GLY A 90 0.72 25.86 -12.26
N ALA A 91 0.97 24.55 -12.16
CA ALA A 91 0.20 23.54 -12.86
C ALA A 91 -1.21 23.40 -12.26
N SER A 92 -2.20 23.13 -13.11
CA SER A 92 -3.57 22.85 -12.67
C SER A 92 -3.77 21.42 -12.18
N HIS A 93 -2.93 20.48 -12.64
CA HIS A 93 -3.01 19.05 -12.32
C HIS A 93 -1.65 18.49 -11.92
N VAL A 94 -1.67 17.37 -11.20
CA VAL A 94 -0.51 16.55 -10.84
C VAL A 94 -0.63 15.13 -11.40
N ASN A 95 0.50 14.45 -11.57
CA ASN A 95 0.56 12.99 -11.72
C ASN A 95 0.86 12.36 -10.36
N LEU A 96 0.00 11.44 -9.92
CA LEU A 96 0.23 10.66 -8.71
C LEU A 96 0.98 9.38 -9.08
N VAL A 97 2.18 9.22 -8.52
CA VAL A 97 2.98 7.99 -8.62
C VAL A 97 2.98 7.33 -7.27
N CYS A 98 2.38 6.16 -7.16
CA CYS A 98 2.04 5.58 -5.87
C CYS A 98 2.57 4.16 -5.74
N HIS A 99 3.11 3.84 -4.57
CA HIS A 99 3.62 2.51 -4.27
C HIS A 99 2.85 1.86 -3.13
N SER A 100 2.45 0.59 -3.29
CA SER A 100 1.87 -0.23 -2.23
C SER A 100 0.69 0.50 -1.56
N MET A 101 0.68 0.65 -0.24
CA MET A 101 -0.31 1.41 0.53
C MET A 101 -0.53 2.85 0.03
N GLY A 102 0.49 3.50 -0.53
CA GLY A 102 0.37 4.86 -1.07
C GLY A 102 -0.65 4.98 -2.20
N GLY A 103 -0.89 3.91 -2.96
CA GLY A 103 -1.95 3.89 -3.97
C GLY A 103 -3.36 3.93 -3.37
N LEU A 104 -3.54 3.36 -2.18
CA LEU A 104 -4.81 3.46 -1.46
C LEU A 104 -5.02 4.86 -0.88
N VAL A 105 -3.95 5.51 -0.41
CA VAL A 105 -3.98 6.93 0.01
C VAL A 105 -4.37 7.83 -1.16
N ALA A 106 -3.83 7.57 -2.35
CA ALA A 106 -4.23 8.28 -3.56
C ALA A 106 -5.69 8.00 -3.96
N ARG A 107 -6.12 6.73 -3.95
CA ARG A 107 -7.53 6.34 -4.21
C ARG A 107 -8.50 7.02 -3.26
N ALA A 108 -8.16 7.08 -1.98
CA ALA A 108 -8.95 7.78 -0.96
C ALA A 108 -9.16 9.26 -1.30
N TYR A 109 -8.14 9.95 -1.82
CA TYR A 109 -8.29 11.32 -2.32
C TYR A 109 -9.13 11.37 -3.60
N VAL A 110 -8.75 10.62 -4.64
CA VAL A 110 -9.36 10.73 -5.97
C VAL A 110 -10.75 10.12 -6.08
N GLN A 111 -11.23 9.40 -5.06
CA GLN A 111 -12.60 8.94 -4.93
C GLN A 111 -13.39 9.71 -3.85
N GLY A 112 -12.72 10.50 -3.02
CA GLY A 112 -13.37 11.24 -1.93
C GLY A 112 -14.14 12.47 -2.39
N ASP A 113 -15.06 12.94 -1.55
CA ASP A 113 -15.92 14.11 -1.82
C ASP A 113 -15.13 15.44 -1.87
N THR A 114 -13.94 15.47 -1.28
CA THR A 114 -13.06 16.65 -1.22
C THR A 114 -12.09 16.75 -2.40
N TYR A 115 -12.22 15.86 -3.39
CA TYR A 115 -11.38 15.88 -4.59
C TYR A 115 -11.54 17.18 -5.39
N GLN A 116 -10.43 17.80 -5.75
CA GLN A 116 -10.42 19.13 -6.35
C GLN A 116 -10.27 19.14 -7.89
N ASN A 117 -10.49 18.00 -8.56
CA ASN A 117 -10.30 17.87 -10.01
C ASN A 117 -8.88 18.28 -10.47
N ASP A 118 -7.87 17.84 -9.73
CA ASP A 118 -6.47 18.26 -9.92
C ASP A 118 -5.47 17.11 -10.06
N VAL A 119 -5.95 15.91 -10.40
CA VAL A 119 -5.12 14.75 -10.75
C VAL A 119 -5.36 14.40 -12.21
N ASP A 120 -4.28 14.33 -12.99
CA ASP A 120 -4.30 13.94 -14.41
C ASP A 120 -4.10 12.41 -14.57
N GLN A 121 -3.13 11.85 -13.84
CA GLN A 121 -2.82 10.43 -13.88
C GLN A 121 -2.67 9.84 -12.48
N LEU A 122 -3.18 8.62 -12.32
CA LEU A 122 -2.97 7.75 -11.17
C LEU A 122 -2.15 6.52 -11.61
N LEU A 123 -0.87 6.51 -11.27
CA LEU A 123 0.07 5.42 -11.55
C LEU A 123 0.29 4.62 -10.26
N VAL A 124 -0.32 3.44 -10.15
CA VAL A 124 -0.25 2.61 -8.93
C VAL A 124 0.58 1.34 -9.14
N PHE A 125 1.58 1.18 -8.29
CA PHE A 125 2.53 0.07 -8.34
C PHE A 125 2.36 -0.80 -7.10
N ALA A 126 2.10 -2.10 -7.31
CA ALA A 126 1.98 -3.09 -6.23
C ALA A 126 0.96 -2.73 -5.12
N THR A 127 -0.04 -1.91 -5.44
CA THR A 127 -1.07 -1.51 -4.49
C THR A 127 -2.03 -2.67 -4.22
N PRO A 128 -2.25 -3.06 -2.95
CA PRO A 128 -3.17 -4.15 -2.62
C PRO A 128 -4.63 -3.68 -2.72
N ASN A 129 -5.15 -3.51 -3.94
CA ASN A 129 -6.50 -2.98 -4.20
C ASN A 129 -7.64 -3.90 -3.73
N ALA A 130 -7.35 -5.14 -3.33
CA ALA A 130 -8.26 -5.98 -2.57
C ALA A 130 -7.67 -6.45 -1.23
N GLY A 131 -6.60 -5.82 -0.74
CA GLY A 131 -5.88 -6.21 0.48
C GLY A 131 -4.89 -7.37 0.30
N SER A 132 -4.23 -7.74 1.40
CA SER A 132 -3.23 -8.82 1.45
C SER A 132 -3.47 -9.74 2.66
N PRO A 133 -3.42 -11.09 2.49
CA PRO A 133 -3.52 -12.02 3.60
C PRO A 133 -2.43 -11.84 4.67
N ILE A 134 -1.27 -11.27 4.31
CA ILE A 134 -0.21 -10.94 5.29
C ILE A 134 -0.74 -9.95 6.33
N SER A 135 -1.50 -8.93 5.92
CA SER A 135 -2.06 -7.91 6.80
C SER A 135 -3.02 -8.52 7.82
N TYR A 136 -3.84 -9.51 7.41
CA TYR A 136 -4.70 -10.25 8.32
C TYR A 136 -3.91 -10.97 9.42
N CYS A 137 -2.77 -11.58 9.08
CA CYS A 137 -1.92 -12.28 10.05
C CYS A 137 -1.44 -11.36 11.17
N TYR A 138 -1.02 -10.14 10.82
CA TYR A 138 -0.61 -9.15 11.81
C TYR A 138 -1.80 -8.55 12.56
N TRP A 139 -2.87 -8.18 11.87
CA TRP A 139 -4.06 -7.57 12.48
C TRP A 139 -4.75 -8.51 13.47
N ALA A 140 -5.04 -9.75 13.07
CA ALA A 140 -5.77 -10.72 13.89
C ALA A 140 -4.84 -11.49 14.84
N GLY A 141 -3.57 -11.68 14.48
CA GLY A 141 -2.67 -12.60 15.14
C GLY A 141 -1.43 -12.00 15.78
N GLY A 142 -1.05 -10.79 15.36
CA GLY A 142 0.18 -10.11 15.76
C GLY A 142 1.46 -10.72 15.19
N LYS A 143 1.37 -11.64 14.23
CA LYS A 143 2.53 -12.30 13.62
C LYS A 143 2.16 -13.05 12.35
N LEU A 144 3.13 -13.26 11.48
CA LEU A 144 3.03 -14.21 10.39
C LEU A 144 2.99 -15.67 10.92
N PRO A 145 2.36 -16.60 10.17
CA PRO A 145 2.66 -18.04 10.31
C PRO A 145 4.15 -18.27 10.05
N ARG A 146 4.71 -19.36 10.63
CA ARG A 146 6.17 -19.64 10.70
C ARG A 146 6.93 -19.11 9.47
N PRO A 147 8.01 -18.33 9.65
CA PRO A 147 8.79 -17.81 8.54
C PRO A 147 9.32 -18.98 7.69
N VAL A 148 9.19 -18.87 6.37
CA VAL A 148 9.86 -19.79 5.44
C VAL A 148 11.36 -19.50 5.54
N PRO A 149 12.21 -20.49 5.92
CA PRO A 149 13.65 -20.26 5.99
C PRO A 149 14.19 -19.84 4.62
N GLY A 150 14.97 -18.75 4.56
CA GLY A 150 15.76 -18.36 3.38
C GLY A 150 15.21 -17.22 2.51
N LYS A 151 13.98 -16.73 2.73
CA LYS A 151 13.44 -15.55 2.02
C LYS A 151 12.79 -14.58 3.00
N ARG A 152 13.55 -13.63 3.55
CA ARG A 152 12.97 -12.58 4.41
C ARG A 152 12.38 -11.48 3.54
N ASN A 153 11.08 -11.22 3.69
CA ASN A 153 10.42 -10.09 3.08
C ASN A 153 10.81 -8.81 3.85
N VAL A 154 11.27 -7.76 3.15
CA VAL A 154 11.65 -6.48 3.79
C VAL A 154 10.49 -5.88 4.59
N LEU A 155 9.25 -6.06 4.12
CA LEU A 155 8.06 -5.61 4.84
C LEU A 155 7.91 -6.35 6.19
N GLU A 156 8.19 -7.65 6.23
CA GLU A 156 8.20 -8.41 7.49
C GLU A 156 9.28 -7.88 8.44
N ILE A 157 10.47 -7.54 7.93
CA ILE A 157 11.54 -6.94 8.73
C ILE A 157 11.07 -5.62 9.34
N TYR A 158 10.50 -4.72 8.55
CA TYR A 158 10.01 -3.43 9.04
C TYR A 158 8.87 -3.58 10.04
N MET A 159 7.92 -4.49 9.78
CA MET A 159 6.87 -4.85 10.74
C MET A 159 7.47 -5.33 12.06
N ASN A 160 8.44 -6.25 12.04
CA ASN A 160 9.05 -6.79 13.25
C ASN A 160 9.82 -5.72 14.04
N VAL A 161 10.54 -4.82 13.36
CA VAL A 161 11.22 -3.68 14.00
C VAL A 161 10.20 -2.76 14.68
N TYR A 162 9.12 -2.41 13.98
CA TYR A 162 8.09 -1.54 14.55
C TYR A 162 7.34 -2.19 15.72
N LEU A 163 7.02 -3.48 15.62
CA LEU A 163 6.41 -4.22 16.72
C LEU A 163 7.34 -4.32 17.93
N ALA A 164 8.65 -4.53 17.72
CA ALA A 164 9.62 -4.52 18.80
C ALA A 164 9.67 -3.13 19.48
N TYR A 165 9.58 -2.04 18.72
CA TYR A 165 9.45 -0.69 19.26
C TYR A 165 8.17 -0.53 20.10
N LEU A 166 7.01 -0.96 19.59
CA LEU A 166 5.74 -0.91 20.33
C LEU A 166 5.75 -1.70 21.65
N GLU A 167 6.61 -2.72 21.74
CA GLU A 167 6.73 -3.59 22.91
C GLU A 167 7.74 -3.11 23.95
N GLN A 168 8.55 -2.06 23.67
CA GLN A 168 9.58 -1.59 24.60
C GLN A 168 8.96 -1.12 25.93
N GLY A 169 9.16 -1.94 26.97
CA GLY A 169 8.88 -1.58 28.36
C GLY A 169 7.49 -1.92 28.90
N ARG A 170 6.61 -2.58 28.14
CA ARG A 170 5.30 -3.04 28.66
C ARG A 170 4.86 -4.37 28.05
N PRO A 171 4.44 -5.36 28.88
CA PRO A 171 3.81 -6.57 28.37
C PRO A 171 2.41 -6.25 27.84
N PHE A 172 2.29 -5.85 26.58
CA PHE A 172 0.99 -5.68 25.94
C PHE A 172 0.53 -6.96 25.24
N LYS A 173 -0.78 -7.12 25.13
CA LYS A 173 -1.39 -8.02 24.17
C LYS A 173 -1.09 -7.47 22.77
N ARG A 174 -0.05 -7.96 22.10
CA ARG A 174 0.46 -7.49 20.79
C ARG A 174 -0.64 -7.10 19.79
N VAL A 175 -1.67 -7.93 19.65
CA VAL A 175 -2.83 -7.66 18.78
C VAL A 175 -3.56 -6.38 19.16
N GLN A 176 -3.81 -6.14 20.45
CA GLN A 176 -4.47 -4.90 20.92
C GLN A 176 -3.58 -3.67 20.70
N ALA A 177 -2.26 -3.81 20.84
CA ALA A 177 -1.33 -2.72 20.54
C ALA A 177 -1.37 -2.35 19.05
N ILE A 178 -1.36 -3.34 18.16
CA ILE A 178 -1.53 -3.13 16.71
C ILE A 178 -2.85 -2.43 16.41
N GLN A 179 -3.96 -2.98 16.90
CA GLN A 179 -5.30 -2.44 16.63
C GLN A 179 -5.47 -1.01 17.15
N ARG A 180 -4.79 -0.65 18.24
CA ARG A 180 -4.84 0.69 18.84
C ARG A 180 -3.91 1.70 18.15
N HIS A 181 -2.69 1.29 17.83
CA HIS A 181 -1.62 2.20 17.41
C HIS A 181 -1.32 2.15 15.92
N PHE A 182 -1.86 1.17 15.19
CA PHE A 182 -1.73 1.00 13.75
C PHE A 182 -3.09 0.57 13.14
N PRO A 183 -4.16 1.39 13.29
CA PRO A 183 -5.49 1.08 12.77
C PRO A 183 -5.54 0.87 11.25
N SER A 184 -4.74 1.57 10.44
CA SER A 184 -4.73 1.39 8.98
C SER A 184 -4.24 0.04 8.50
N LEU A 185 -3.66 -0.79 9.37
CA LEU A 185 -3.37 -2.16 9.01
C LEU A 185 -4.66 -2.94 8.69
N LEU A 186 -5.79 -2.57 9.29
CA LEU A 186 -7.11 -3.09 8.92
C LEU A 186 -7.47 -2.74 7.47
N ASP A 187 -7.12 -1.53 7.02
CA ASP A 187 -7.38 -1.05 5.66
C ASP A 187 -6.52 -1.80 4.60
N LEU A 188 -5.59 -2.65 5.04
CA LEU A 188 -4.77 -3.53 4.18
C LEU A 188 -5.18 -5.01 4.26
N VAL A 189 -6.12 -5.38 5.14
CA VAL A 189 -6.68 -6.74 5.22
C VAL A 189 -7.51 -7.04 3.97
N PRO A 190 -7.64 -8.31 3.52
CA PRO A 190 -8.45 -8.60 2.36
C PRO A 190 -9.89 -8.08 2.47
N ALA A 191 -10.35 -7.50 1.37
CA ALA A 191 -11.70 -6.95 1.20
C ALA A 191 -12.63 -7.96 0.52
N ALA A 192 -13.90 -7.62 0.34
CA ALA A 192 -14.90 -8.47 -0.32
C ALA A 192 -14.43 -8.94 -1.71
N ASP A 193 -13.86 -8.04 -2.52
CA ASP A 193 -13.39 -8.38 -3.88
C ASP A 193 -12.15 -9.26 -3.91
N TYR A 194 -11.46 -9.44 -2.77
CA TYR A 194 -10.44 -10.49 -2.70
C TYR A 194 -11.08 -11.88 -2.78
N GLY A 195 -12.33 -12.00 -2.33
CA GLY A 195 -13.03 -13.25 -2.09
C GLY A 195 -12.54 -13.96 -0.82
N ASP A 196 -13.04 -15.16 -0.62
CA ASP A 196 -12.71 -15.95 0.56
C ASP A 196 -11.22 -16.32 0.57
N TYR A 197 -10.55 -16.04 1.68
CA TYR A 197 -9.09 -16.18 1.79
C TYR A 197 -8.62 -17.01 2.98
N LEU A 198 -9.53 -17.36 3.89
CA LEU A 198 -9.27 -18.27 5.00
C LEU A 198 -9.83 -19.65 4.66
N LEU A 199 -8.97 -20.66 4.66
CA LEU A 199 -9.33 -22.06 4.50
C LEU A 199 -9.30 -22.72 5.89
N GLU A 200 -10.47 -22.86 6.50
CA GLU A 200 -10.59 -23.43 7.85
C GLU A 200 -10.66 -24.95 7.80
N LYS A 201 -9.82 -25.60 8.61
CA LYS A 201 -9.91 -27.03 8.87
C LYS A 201 -10.76 -27.31 10.11
N LYS A 202 -11.94 -27.91 9.91
CA LYS A 202 -12.88 -28.28 10.97
C LYS A 202 -13.37 -29.72 10.77
N ASN A 203 -13.32 -30.53 11.82
CA ASN A 203 -13.75 -31.94 11.80
C ASN A 203 -13.14 -32.78 10.66
N GLY A 204 -11.89 -32.50 10.28
CA GLY A 204 -11.18 -33.22 9.23
C GLY A 204 -11.44 -32.72 7.80
N ALA A 205 -12.39 -31.82 7.58
CA ALA A 205 -12.65 -31.17 6.29
C ALA A 205 -12.03 -29.77 6.25
N GLU A 206 -11.61 -29.35 5.05
CA GLU A 206 -11.17 -27.97 4.77
C GLU A 206 -12.26 -27.27 3.94
N SER A 207 -12.67 -26.08 4.36
CA SER A 207 -13.63 -25.25 3.63
C SER A 207 -13.28 -23.78 3.79
N PHE A 208 -13.61 -22.97 2.78
CA PHE A 208 -13.45 -21.53 2.88
C PHE A 208 -14.37 -20.95 3.96
N VAL A 209 -13.85 -20.00 4.73
CA VAL A 209 -14.66 -19.12 5.59
C VAL A 209 -15.20 -18.01 4.70
N PRO A 210 -16.53 -17.91 4.51
CA PRO A 210 -17.11 -16.87 3.67
C PRO A 210 -16.79 -15.48 4.22
N TYR A 211 -16.32 -14.55 3.39
CA TYR A 211 -16.04 -13.16 3.80
C TYR A 211 -17.24 -12.52 4.51
N SER A 212 -18.45 -12.80 4.02
CA SER A 212 -19.70 -12.31 4.61
C SER A 212 -19.86 -12.69 6.09
N SER A 213 -19.30 -13.83 6.51
CA SER A 213 -19.37 -14.38 7.87
C SER A 213 -18.25 -13.94 8.80
N MET A 214 -17.21 -13.29 8.27
CA MET A 214 -16.05 -12.86 9.06
C MET A 214 -16.38 -11.66 9.96
N VAL A 215 -15.65 -11.56 11.08
CA VAL A 215 -15.64 -10.43 11.99
C VAL A 215 -14.66 -9.37 11.51
N VAL A 216 -13.45 -9.75 11.07
CA VAL A 216 -12.50 -8.78 10.49
C VAL A 216 -12.91 -8.51 9.04
N LYS A 217 -13.44 -7.32 8.79
CA LYS A 217 -13.81 -6.84 7.45
C LYS A 217 -13.11 -5.54 7.13
N ASN A 218 -12.67 -5.39 5.88
CA ASN A 218 -12.06 -4.17 5.40
C ASN A 218 -13.11 -3.27 4.74
N HIS A 219 -13.97 -2.68 5.58
CA HIS A 219 -15.06 -1.81 5.11
C HIS A 219 -14.59 -0.61 4.29
N TYR A 220 -13.39 -0.10 4.58
CA TYR A 220 -12.84 1.03 3.84
C TYR A 220 -12.46 0.64 2.41
N MET A 221 -11.80 -0.49 2.23
CA MET A 221 -11.51 -1.02 0.90
C MET A 221 -12.78 -1.47 0.16
N ASP A 222 -13.74 -2.08 0.86
CA ASP A 222 -15.05 -2.42 0.28
C ASP A 222 -15.71 -1.15 -0.32
N LEU A 223 -15.68 -0.04 0.42
CA LEU A 223 -16.16 1.26 -0.06
C LEU A 223 -15.35 1.74 -1.27
N LEU A 224 -14.01 1.73 -1.19
CA LEU A 224 -13.17 2.17 -2.29
C LEU A 224 -13.40 1.34 -3.56
N ASN A 225 -13.65 0.04 -3.45
CA ASN A 225 -13.89 -0.80 -4.61
C ASN A 225 -15.29 -0.57 -5.18
N SER A 226 -16.32 -0.41 -4.32
CA SER A 226 -17.68 -0.10 -4.77
C SER A 226 -17.81 1.26 -5.48
N THR A 227 -16.84 2.16 -5.31
CA THR A 227 -16.84 3.53 -5.85
C THR A 227 -15.74 3.79 -6.89
N MET A 228 -15.10 2.75 -7.44
CA MET A 228 -14.04 2.91 -8.45
C MET A 228 -14.49 3.69 -9.69
N GLY A 229 -15.78 3.61 -10.05
CA GLY A 229 -16.38 4.35 -11.16
C GLY A 229 -16.15 5.87 -11.08
N LEU A 230 -16.04 6.43 -9.87
CA LEU A 230 -15.78 7.86 -9.67
C LEU A 230 -14.45 8.31 -10.29
N ILE A 231 -13.43 7.43 -10.31
CA ILE A 231 -12.13 7.78 -10.89
C ILE A 231 -12.27 8.06 -12.39
N TYR A 232 -13.08 7.26 -13.09
CA TYR A 232 -13.37 7.44 -14.51
C TYR A 232 -14.23 8.67 -14.79
N GLU A 233 -15.27 8.88 -13.99
CA GLU A 233 -16.12 10.08 -14.08
C GLU A 233 -15.32 11.37 -13.88
N ARG A 234 -14.24 11.30 -13.11
CA ARG A 234 -13.28 12.38 -12.87
C ARG A 234 -12.22 12.53 -13.97
N ASN A 235 -12.31 11.76 -15.05
CA ASN A 235 -11.39 11.75 -16.20
C ASN A 235 -9.92 11.49 -15.82
N ILE A 236 -9.68 10.72 -14.75
CA ILE A 236 -8.32 10.39 -14.31
C ILE A 236 -7.84 9.16 -15.09
N ARG A 237 -6.67 9.26 -15.72
CA ARG A 237 -6.04 8.10 -16.39
C ARG A 237 -5.41 7.18 -15.35
N ILE A 238 -5.68 5.89 -15.43
CA ILE A 238 -5.25 4.91 -14.43
C ILE A 238 -4.30 3.90 -15.08
N THR A 239 -3.10 3.77 -14.51
CA THR A 239 -2.18 2.67 -14.82
C THR A 239 -1.97 1.85 -13.56
N VAL A 240 -2.14 0.54 -13.70
CA VAL A 240 -2.03 -0.42 -12.60
C VAL A 240 -0.91 -1.42 -12.91
N VAL A 241 0.08 -1.50 -12.04
CA VAL A 241 1.28 -2.34 -12.26
C VAL A 241 1.42 -3.38 -11.16
N ALA A 242 1.36 -4.66 -11.53
CA ALA A 242 1.50 -5.78 -10.61
C ALA A 242 2.85 -6.48 -10.77
N GLY A 243 3.51 -6.74 -9.63
CA GLY A 243 4.70 -7.58 -9.59
C GLY A 243 4.33 -9.07 -9.62
N ILE A 244 5.13 -9.87 -10.32
CA ILE A 244 5.01 -11.33 -10.40
C ILE A 244 6.36 -12.04 -10.28
N GLY A 245 6.34 -13.37 -10.17
CA GLY A 245 7.53 -14.21 -10.10
C GLY A 245 8.02 -14.45 -8.67
N GLN A 246 7.32 -13.92 -7.67
CA GLN A 246 7.68 -14.08 -6.26
C GLN A 246 6.63 -14.87 -5.51
N GLU A 247 7.09 -15.78 -4.67
CA GLU A 247 6.24 -16.60 -3.81
C GLU A 247 5.46 -15.71 -2.84
N THR A 248 4.14 -15.65 -3.01
CA THR A 248 3.26 -14.72 -2.33
C THR A 248 2.09 -15.48 -1.71
N ILE A 249 1.73 -15.14 -0.47
CA ILE A 249 0.61 -15.78 0.23
C ILE A 249 -0.70 -15.44 -0.49
N HIS A 250 -1.40 -16.48 -0.94
CA HIS A 250 -2.70 -16.38 -1.60
C HIS A 250 -3.84 -16.76 -0.64
N TYR A 251 -3.67 -17.86 0.12
CA TYR A 251 -4.64 -18.31 1.10
C TYR A 251 -3.98 -18.60 2.45
N LEU A 252 -4.74 -18.46 3.52
CA LEU A 252 -4.32 -18.82 4.87
C LEU A 252 -5.07 -20.07 5.33
N ARG A 253 -4.32 -21.05 5.84
CA ARG A 253 -4.91 -22.21 6.50
C ARG A 253 -5.18 -21.89 7.95
N THR A 254 -6.42 -22.05 8.38
CA THR A 254 -6.86 -21.76 9.74
C THR A 254 -7.42 -22.99 10.44
N VAL A 255 -7.47 -22.94 11.77
CA VAL A 255 -8.26 -23.83 12.62
C VAL A 255 -9.14 -22.98 13.53
N PRO A 256 -10.26 -23.51 14.07
CA PRO A 256 -11.11 -22.75 14.97
C PRO A 256 -10.33 -22.10 16.12
N SER A 257 -10.62 -20.83 16.38
CA SER A 257 -10.06 -20.08 17.50
C SER A 257 -11.09 -19.98 18.62
N LEU A 258 -10.65 -20.17 19.85
CA LEU A 258 -11.47 -19.94 21.06
C LEU A 258 -11.24 -18.53 21.65
N SER A 259 -10.33 -17.75 21.06
CA SER A 259 -10.02 -16.42 21.59
C SER A 259 -10.98 -15.38 21.02
N PRO A 260 -11.63 -14.55 21.87
CA PRO A 260 -12.56 -13.52 21.41
C PRO A 260 -11.86 -12.29 20.83
N THR A 261 -10.53 -12.21 20.89
CA THR A 261 -9.77 -11.04 20.45
C THR A 261 -8.62 -11.36 19.50
N LYS A 262 -8.12 -12.59 19.53
CA LYS A 262 -7.00 -13.04 18.71
C LYS A 262 -7.47 -14.11 17.74
N TRP A 263 -7.18 -13.93 16.46
CA TRP A 263 -7.59 -14.85 15.42
C TRP A 263 -9.10 -15.11 15.42
N VAL A 264 -9.88 -14.03 15.50
CA VAL A 264 -11.34 -14.12 15.70
C VAL A 264 -12.06 -14.89 14.58
N ASP A 265 -11.51 -14.90 13.36
CA ASP A 265 -12.06 -15.64 12.21
C ASP A 265 -11.33 -16.96 11.90
N GLY A 266 -10.47 -17.40 12.81
CA GLY A 266 -9.69 -18.63 12.66
C GLY A 266 -8.21 -18.41 12.89
N ARG A 267 -7.60 -19.29 13.70
CA ARG A 267 -6.18 -19.27 14.02
C ARG A 267 -5.37 -19.79 12.84
N VAL A 268 -4.59 -18.90 12.25
CA VAL A 268 -3.68 -19.26 11.16
C VAL A 268 -2.62 -20.26 11.64
N VAL A 269 -2.52 -21.38 10.92
CA VAL A 269 -1.57 -22.47 11.16
C VAL A 269 -0.66 -22.73 9.96
N GLY A 270 -0.97 -22.16 8.81
CA GLY A 270 -0.16 -22.23 7.60
C GLY A 270 -0.69 -21.34 6.49
N SER A 271 -0.11 -21.45 5.32
CA SER A 271 -0.50 -20.69 4.12
C SER A 271 -0.42 -21.57 2.88
N ILE A 272 -1.05 -21.08 1.81
CA ILE A 272 -0.87 -21.54 0.43
C ILE A 272 -0.36 -20.34 -0.35
N SER A 273 0.79 -20.51 -1.00
CA SER A 273 1.45 -19.45 -1.75
C SER A 273 1.40 -19.72 -3.25
N SER A 274 1.57 -18.67 -4.05
CA SER A 274 1.65 -18.71 -5.51
C SER A 274 2.72 -17.73 -6.00
N SER A 275 3.35 -18.00 -7.14
CA SER A 275 4.29 -17.08 -7.80
C SER A 275 3.60 -15.94 -8.56
N ALA A 276 2.26 -15.94 -8.62
CA ALA A 276 1.46 -14.87 -9.23
C ALA A 276 1.33 -13.63 -8.31
N GLY A 277 2.46 -13.19 -7.76
CA GLY A 277 2.57 -12.00 -6.91
C GLY A 277 4.02 -11.55 -6.73
N ASP A 278 4.21 -10.53 -5.92
CA ASP A 278 5.47 -9.79 -5.76
C ASP A 278 6.22 -10.09 -4.43
N GLY A 279 5.75 -11.10 -3.70
CA GLY A 279 6.26 -11.53 -2.39
C GLY A 279 5.46 -10.94 -1.22
N SER A 280 4.56 -10.00 -1.49
CA SER A 280 3.70 -9.34 -0.51
C SER A 280 2.23 -9.32 -0.93
N VAL A 281 1.97 -8.97 -2.20
CA VAL A 281 0.63 -8.76 -2.77
C VAL A 281 0.45 -9.63 -4.00
N MET A 282 -0.67 -10.35 -4.04
CA MET A 282 -1.06 -11.15 -5.22
C MET A 282 -1.45 -10.23 -6.37
N ALA A 283 -1.06 -10.55 -7.61
CA ALA A 283 -1.42 -9.76 -8.79
C ALA A 283 -2.95 -9.60 -8.94
N LYS A 284 -3.73 -10.61 -8.54
CA LYS A 284 -5.21 -10.52 -8.52
C LYS A 284 -5.74 -9.39 -7.63
N SER A 285 -5.05 -9.11 -6.50
CA SER A 285 -5.42 -8.03 -5.59
C SER A 285 -5.04 -6.68 -6.18
N VAL A 286 -3.87 -6.60 -6.84
CA VAL A 286 -3.46 -5.38 -7.54
C VAL A 286 -4.44 -5.01 -8.64
N PHE A 287 -4.84 -5.97 -9.48
CA PHE A 287 -5.73 -5.75 -10.62
C PHE A 287 -7.22 -5.72 -10.30
N THR A 288 -7.59 -5.67 -9.02
CA THR A 288 -8.96 -5.33 -8.62
C THR A 288 -9.29 -3.89 -9.03
N LEU A 289 -8.32 -2.98 -9.01
CA LEU A 289 -8.48 -1.66 -9.62
C LEU A 289 -8.50 -1.79 -11.14
N GLU A 290 -9.47 -1.14 -11.76
CA GLU A 290 -9.60 -1.03 -13.21
C GLU A 290 -8.64 0.04 -13.76
N GLY A 291 -8.19 -0.12 -15.01
CA GLY A 291 -7.20 0.75 -15.66
C GLY A 291 -6.33 -0.01 -16.66
N ASP A 292 -5.28 0.64 -17.15
CA ASP A 292 -4.28 0.00 -18.01
C ASP A 292 -3.38 -0.91 -17.16
N LYS A 293 -3.44 -2.22 -17.40
CA LYS A 293 -2.83 -3.25 -16.55
C LYS A 293 -1.49 -3.73 -17.11
N TYR A 294 -0.46 -3.70 -16.28
CA TYR A 294 0.89 -4.15 -16.63
C TYR A 294 1.43 -5.16 -15.60
N TYR A 295 2.06 -6.21 -16.10
CA TYR A 295 2.84 -7.15 -15.29
C TYR A 295 4.32 -6.79 -15.34
N VAL A 296 5.02 -6.92 -14.21
CA VAL A 296 6.47 -6.78 -14.14
C VAL A 296 7.03 -7.91 -13.28
N GLU A 297 8.05 -8.63 -13.76
CA GLU A 297 8.73 -9.64 -12.94
C GLU A 297 9.64 -8.96 -11.90
N ALA A 298 9.11 -8.74 -10.69
CA ALA A 298 9.74 -7.93 -9.67
C ALA A 298 9.33 -8.35 -8.25
N THR A 299 10.20 -8.03 -7.30
CA THR A 299 9.81 -8.00 -5.88
C THR A 299 8.91 -6.80 -5.61
N HIS A 300 8.21 -6.82 -4.47
CA HIS A 300 7.34 -5.73 -4.04
C HIS A 300 8.06 -4.37 -4.05
N LEU A 301 9.35 -4.30 -3.70
CA LEU A 301 10.10 -3.04 -3.70
C LEU A 301 10.73 -2.72 -5.05
N ASP A 302 11.29 -3.73 -5.74
CA ASP A 302 12.03 -3.48 -6.99
C ASP A 302 11.14 -3.16 -8.17
N ILE A 303 9.82 -3.36 -8.03
CA ILE A 303 8.83 -3.04 -9.07
C ILE A 303 8.93 -1.59 -9.54
N LEU A 304 9.24 -0.65 -8.65
CA LEU A 304 9.38 0.77 -8.97
C LEU A 304 10.53 1.00 -9.96
N TYR A 305 11.67 0.34 -9.75
CA TYR A 305 12.84 0.41 -10.61
C TYR A 305 12.66 -0.32 -11.91
N LYS A 306 12.14 -1.54 -11.84
CA LYS A 306 11.92 -2.37 -13.03
C LYS A 306 10.83 -1.81 -13.94
N SER A 307 10.04 -0.85 -13.44
CA SER A 307 9.06 -0.12 -14.23
C SER A 307 9.61 1.15 -14.89
N GLU A 308 10.93 1.42 -14.84
CA GLU A 308 11.53 2.59 -15.48
C GLU A 308 11.11 2.77 -16.95
N PRO A 309 11.15 1.74 -17.82
CA PRO A 309 10.77 1.91 -19.23
C PRO A 309 9.30 2.34 -19.40
N LEU A 310 8.40 1.78 -18.57
CA LEU A 310 6.99 2.13 -18.57
C LEU A 310 6.78 3.57 -18.07
N LEU A 311 7.46 3.96 -16.99
CA LEU A 311 7.38 5.32 -16.44
C LEU A 311 7.85 6.37 -17.44
N ARG A 312 8.93 6.10 -18.20
CA ARG A 312 9.41 6.99 -19.28
C ARG A 312 8.34 7.21 -20.35
N GLN A 313 7.66 6.13 -20.75
CA GLN A 313 6.57 6.20 -21.72
C GLN A 313 5.38 7.03 -21.20
N LEU A 314 4.95 6.79 -19.95
CA LEU A 314 3.74 7.41 -19.38
C LEU A 314 3.94 8.87 -18.98
N LEU A 315 5.14 9.23 -18.54
CA LEU A 315 5.47 10.57 -18.04
C LEU A 315 6.03 11.51 -19.12
N GLY A 316 6.20 11.02 -20.36
CA GLY A 316 6.63 11.83 -21.50
C GLY A 316 8.07 12.33 -21.37
N SER A 317 9.03 11.41 -21.32
CA SER A 317 10.47 11.72 -21.45
C SER A 317 10.99 11.47 -22.86
#